data_AF-A0A480A881-F1
#
_entry.id   AF-A0A480A881-F1
#
_cell.length_a   1.000
_cell.length_b   1.000
_cell.length_c   1.000
_cell.angle_alpha   90.00
_cell.angle_beta   90.00
_cell.angle_gamma   90.00
#
_symmetry.space_group_name_H-M   'P 1'
#
loop_
_entity.id
_entity.type
_entity.pdbx_description
1 polymer ?
#
loop_
_entity_poly.entity_id
_entity_poly.type
_entity_poly.pdbx_seq_one_letter_code
_entity_poly.pdbx_strand_id
1 'polypeptide(L)'
;MDICLRYGDVVLGMELKVWKQGKPDPLPQGLVQLDKYLSGLNLDTGWLVIFDRRPDLPPISDRTTTEIAMSPQGRNITVIRG
;
A
#
# COMPACT_ATOMS: atom_id res chain seq x y z
N MET A 1 -8.11 5.91 -1.30
CA MET A 1 -8.45 4.49 -1.21
C MET A 1 -8.93 4.17 -2.57
N ASP A 2 -8.14 3.36 -3.25
CA ASP A 2 -8.41 2.95 -4.60
C ASP A 2 -9.33 1.73 -4.60
N ILE A 3 -9.18 0.83 -3.62
CA ILE A 3 -9.97 -0.39 -3.51
C ILE A 3 -10.41 -0.62 -2.05
N CYS A 4 -11.67 -1.02 -1.86
CA CYS A 4 -12.21 -1.54 -0.61
C CYS A 4 -12.82 -2.91 -0.91
N LEU A 5 -12.12 -3.98 -0.53
CA LEU A 5 -12.65 -5.33 -0.67
C LEU A 5 -13.62 -5.60 0.48
N ARG A 6 -14.81 -6.07 0.15
CA ARG A 6 -15.78 -6.61 1.12
C ARG A 6 -16.14 -8.03 0.71
N TYR A 7 -15.83 -8.99 1.57
CA TYR A 7 -16.07 -10.41 1.32
C TYR A 7 -16.54 -11.10 2.60
N GLY A 8 -17.85 -11.32 2.71
CA GLY A 8 -18.48 -11.69 3.98
C GLY A 8 -18.18 -10.62 5.03
N ASP A 9 -17.65 -11.04 6.18
CA ASP A 9 -17.26 -10.16 7.28
C ASP A 9 -15.89 -9.50 7.07
N VAL A 10 -15.16 -9.85 6.01
CA VAL A 10 -13.85 -9.26 5.71
C VAL A 10 -14.04 -7.91 5.02
N VAL A 11 -13.41 -6.88 5.59
CA VAL A 11 -13.25 -5.57 4.95
C VAL A 11 -11.77 -5.24 4.87
N LEU A 12 -11.24 -5.03 3.67
CA LEU A 12 -9.83 -4.70 3.44
C LEU A 12 -9.71 -3.43 2.58
N GLY A 13 -9.16 -2.38 3.18
CA GLY A 13 -8.79 -1.16 2.46
C GLY A 13 -7.43 -1.34 1.78
N MET A 14 -7.36 -1.00 0.50
CA MET A 14 -6.12 -1.03 -0.29
C MET A 14 -5.88 0.33 -0.97
N GLU A 15 -4.64 0.77 -0.91
CA GLU A 15 -4.15 1.94 -1.64
C GLU A 15 -3.07 1.48 -2.63
N LEU A 16 -3.13 1.98 -3.86
CA LEU A 16 -2.21 1.65 -4.94
C LEU A 16 -1.32 2.86 -5.25
N LYS A 17 -0.04 2.60 -5.47
CA LYS A 17 0.93 3.60 -5.92
C LYS A 17 1.79 3.06 -7.04
N VAL A 18 2.25 3.95 -7.91
CA VAL A 18 3.23 3.64 -8.96
C VAL A 18 4.49 4.44 -8.69
N TRP A 19 5.63 3.76 -8.55
CA TRP A 19 6.92 4.42 -8.44
C TRP A 19 7.56 4.53 -9.83
N LYS A 20 7.60 5.74 -10.37
CA LYS A 20 8.21 6.04 -11.68
C LYS A 20 9.67 6.48 -11.52
N GLN A 21 10.46 6.30 -12.57
CA GLN A 21 11.81 6.85 -12.64
C GLN A 21 11.83 8.36 -12.35
N GLY A 22 12.80 8.79 -11.55
CA GLY A 22 12.97 10.20 -11.16
C GLY A 22 11.92 10.74 -10.18
N LYS A 23 11.03 9.89 -9.65
CA LYS A 23 10.10 10.25 -8.58
C LYS A 23 10.59 9.72 -7.22
N PRO A 24 10.30 10.43 -6.11
CA PRO A 24 10.57 9.91 -4.78
C PRO A 24 9.76 8.64 -4.50
N ASP A 25 10.19 7.86 -3.52
CA ASP A 25 9.44 6.69 -3.06
C ASP A 25 8.03 7.12 -2.61
N PRO A 26 6.95 6.52 -3.16
CA PRO A 26 5.59 6.89 -2.79
C PRO A 26 5.14 6.36 -1.43
N LEU A 27 5.95 5.55 -0.74
CA LEU A 27 5.61 4.93 0.54
C LEU A 27 5.08 5.94 1.59
N PRO A 28 5.76 7.07 1.91
CA PRO A 28 5.26 7.99 2.94
C PRO A 28 3.91 8.60 2.59
N GLN A 29 3.73 8.99 1.32
CA GLN A 29 2.47 9.53 0.83
C GLN A 29 1.35 8.49 0.86
N GLY A 30 1.67 7.25 0.46
CA GLY A 30 0.74 6.13 0.47
C GLY A 30 0.26 5.80 1.88
N LEU A 31 1.16 5.79 2.87
CA LEU A 31 0.80 5.56 4.27
C LEU A 31 -0.15 6.63 4.79
N VAL A 32 0.15 7.92 4.58
CA VAL A 32 -0.73 9.04 4.99
C VAL A 32 -2.12 8.92 4.36
N GLN A 33 -2.17 8.60 3.06
CA GLN A 33 -3.44 8.47 2.35
C GLN A 33 -4.25 7.30 2.89
N LEU A 34 -3.68 6.09 2.92
CA LEU A 34 -4.36 4.90 3.40
C LEU A 34 -4.86 5.07 4.84
N ASP A 35 -4.04 5.64 5.71
CA ASP A 35 -4.38 5.85 7.13
C ASP A 35 -5.62 6.72 7.34
N LYS A 36 -5.81 7.74 6.49
CA LYS A 36 -7.03 8.56 6.49
C LYS A 36 -8.27 7.74 6.14
N TYR A 37 -8.16 6.83 5.17
CA TYR A 37 -9.28 5.99 4.76
C TYR A 37 -9.62 4.91 5.77
N LEU A 38 -8.61 4.27 6.36
CA LEU A 38 -8.81 3.27 7.41
C LEU A 38 -9.52 3.85 8.62
N SER A 39 -9.23 5.10 8.98
CA SER A 39 -9.98 5.84 10.02
C SER A 39 -11.48 5.94 9.70
N GLY A 40 -11.84 6.32 8.47
CA GLY A 40 -13.24 6.41 8.04
C GLY A 40 -13.97 5.06 7.92
N LEU A 41 -13.22 3.97 7.75
CA LEU A 41 -13.75 2.60 7.71
C LEU A 41 -13.73 1.90 9.07
N ASN A 42 -13.16 2.53 10.10
CA ASN A 42 -12.90 1.92 11.40
C ASN A 42 -12.11 0.60 11.29
N LEU A 43 -11.03 0.62 10.50
CA LEU A 43 -10.11 -0.50 10.31
C LEU A 43 -8.74 -0.21 10.93
N ASP A 44 -8.12 -1.25 11.48
CA ASP A 44 -6.80 -1.17 12.11
C ASP A 44 -5.66 -1.60 11.19
N THR A 45 -5.99 -2.14 10.01
CA THR A 45 -5.01 -2.60 9.02
C THR A 45 -5.52 -2.41 7.60
N GLY A 46 -4.58 -2.36 6.66
CA GLY A 46 -4.82 -2.22 5.23
C GLY A 46 -3.58 -2.55 4.42
N TRP A 47 -3.73 -2.59 3.10
CA TRP A 47 -2.62 -2.87 2.19
C TRP A 47 -2.23 -1.62 1.42
N LEU A 48 -0.92 -1.35 1.36
CA LEU A 48 -0.34 -0.39 0.44
C LEU A 48 0.44 -1.15 -0.62
N VAL A 49 -0.03 -1.12 -1.86
CA VAL A 49 0.64 -1.81 -2.98
C VAL A 49 1.41 -0.79 -3.80
N ILE A 50 2.71 -0.98 -3.91
CA ILE A 50 3.62 -0.11 -4.68
C ILE A 50 4.11 -0.90 -5.90
N PHE A 51 3.69 -0.45 -7.08
CA PHE A 51 4.21 -0.93 -8.35
C PHE A 51 5.44 -0.11 -8.75
N ASP A 52 6.62 -0.66 -8.54
CA ASP A 52 7.88 -0.04 -8.96
C ASP A 52 8.09 -0.26 -10.46
N ARG A 53 7.93 0.83 -11.22
CA ARG A 53 8.05 0.87 -12.67
C ARG A 53 9.33 1.60 -13.10
N ARG A 54 10.35 1.65 -12.24
CA ARG A 54 11.69 2.11 -12.64
C ARG A 54 12.28 1.12 -13.68
N PRO A 55 13.12 1.60 -14.60
CA PRO A 55 13.70 0.76 -15.65
C PRO A 55 14.64 -0.30 -15.08
N ASP A 56 14.91 -1.33 -15.90
CA ASP A 56 15.89 -2.39 -15.64
C ASP A 56 15.65 -3.25 -14.39
N LEU A 57 14.42 -3.25 -13.90
CA LEU A 57 14.00 -4.13 -12.81
C LEU A 57 13.65 -5.54 -13.34
N PRO A 58 13.92 -6.60 -12.56
CA PRO A 58 13.43 -7.95 -12.87
C PRO A 58 11.90 -8.00 -13.04
N PRO A 59 11.35 -9.07 -13.63
CA PRO A 59 9.91 -9.31 -13.63
C PRO A 59 9.31 -9.16 -12.23
N ILE A 60 8.12 -8.58 -12.14
CA ILE A 60 7.42 -8.34 -10.86
C ILE A 60 7.30 -9.62 -10.02
N SER A 61 7.10 -10.78 -10.65
CA SER A 61 7.04 -12.09 -9.99
C SER A 61 8.30 -12.43 -9.19
N ASP A 62 9.45 -11.92 -9.62
CA ASP A 62 10.77 -12.31 -9.11
C ASP A 62 11.28 -11.33 -8.04
N ARG A 63 10.58 -10.19 -7.86
CA ARG A 63 11.01 -9.09 -6.97
C ARG A 63 9.90 -8.54 -6.07
N THR A 64 8.73 -9.17 -6.04
CA THR A 64 7.66 -8.75 -5.14
C THR A 64 8.03 -9.09 -3.70
N THR A 65 8.08 -8.08 -2.83
CA THR A 65 8.32 -8.22 -1.40
C THR A 65 7.10 -7.78 -0.60
N THR A 66 7.06 -8.21 0.66
CA THR A 66 6.05 -7.78 1.62
C THR A 66 6.73 -7.42 2.94
N GLU A 67 6.34 -6.29 3.51
CA GLU A 67 6.82 -5.82 4.81
C GLU A 67 5.70 -5.14 5.60
N ILE A 68 5.88 -5.02 6.91
CA ILE A 68 4.97 -4.25 7.76
C ILE A 68 5.55 -2.85 7.96
N ALA A 69 4.74 -1.84 7.71
CA ALA A 69 5.05 -0.45 8.03
C ALA A 69 3.98 0.13 8.95
N MET A 70 4.38 1.07 9.83
CA MET A 70 3.42 1.80 10.65
C MET A 70 2.88 3.02 9.90
N SER A 71 1.57 3.20 9.97
CA SER A 71 0.93 4.43 9.53
C SER A 71 1.17 5.59 10.53
N PRO A 72 0.89 6.85 10.15
CA PRO A 72 0.99 7.99 11.07
C PRO A 72 0.16 7.86 12.34
N GLN A 73 -1.03 7.23 12.29
CA GLN A 73 -1.86 6.94 13.47
C GLN A 73 -1.51 5.60 14.16
N GLY A 74 -0.40 4.96 13.80
CA GLY A 74 0.08 3.73 14.45
C GLY A 74 -0.61 2.44 14.01
N ARG A 75 -1.25 2.43 12.83
CA ARG A 75 -1.86 1.22 12.26
C ARG A 75 -0.82 0.37 11.55
N ASN A 76 -0.99 -0.95 11.60
CA ASN A 76 -0.14 -1.89 10.88
C ASN A 76 -0.57 -1.98 9.42
N ILE A 77 0.28 -1.51 8.51
CA ILE A 77 0.05 -1.57 7.06
C ILE A 77 0.92 -2.66 6.46
N THR A 78 0.28 -3.57 5.72
CA THR A 78 1.02 -4.51 4.86
C THR A 78 1.42 -3.77 3.60
N VAL A 79 2.72 -3.55 3.41
CA VAL A 79 3.27 -2.94 2.21
C VAL A 79 3.70 -4.06 1.27
N ILE A 80 3.12 -4.10 0.08
CA ILE A 80 3.50 -5.03 -0.99
C ILE A 80 4.20 -4.20 -2.05
N ARG A 81 5.45 -4.53 -2.35
CA ARG A 81 6.25 -3.78 -3.33
C ARG A 81 6.71 -4.73 -4.43
N GLY A 82 6.33 -4.43 -5.67
CA GLY A 82 6.65 -5.26 -6.84
C GLY A 82 7.05 -4.43 -8.04
#